data_AF-A0A9P6LPJ9-F1
#
_entry.id   AF-A0A9P6LPJ9-F1
#
_cell.length_a   1.000
_cell.length_b   1.000
_cell.length_c   1.000
_cell.angle_alpha   90.00
_cell.angle_beta   90.00
_cell.angle_gamma   90.00
#
_symmetry.space_group_name_H-M   'P 1'
#
loop_
_entity.id
_entity.type
_entity.pdbx_description
1 polymer ?
#
loop_
_entity_poly.entity_id
_entity_poly.type
_entity_poly.pdbx_seq_one_letter_code
_entity_poly.pdbx_strand_id
1 'polypeptide(L)'
;MPLTADLLASDPETYRRATQSPFLSAAAAGQTPKPVLGRWLANDRLYIHAYIKGVGRLLSALRLPSTTSPAPTVPDKLVQWLVDALVNVRREEKFFVDTARRFGIEVDLPAGPDGVVRQEDKLEGLRRFEGLFAGFETGGGELEWLEGAVLLYATEKCYLDAWTGAREQLKEEEGDGKGDADGGALRREFIPNWSSEEFRAFVDELGGIIDEGVEKAGKGVEGELKERALKVWREVLVAEEHFWPALRVLQSRGKESCTRFHAVGYRCKECVFVVNELSFVTNYQKS
;
A
#
# COMPACT_ATOMS: atom_id res chain seq x y z
N MET A 1 -5.08 -13.22 -25.98
CA MET A 1 -5.75 -12.57 -24.82
C MET A 1 -4.81 -11.45 -24.39
N PRO A 2 -5.30 -10.29 -23.93
CA PRO A 2 -4.40 -9.25 -23.43
C PRO A 2 -3.54 -9.79 -22.29
N LEU A 3 -2.28 -9.35 -22.20
CA LEU A 3 -1.35 -9.82 -21.17
C LEU A 3 -1.87 -9.47 -19.78
N THR A 4 -2.43 -8.28 -19.60
CA THR A 4 -3.00 -7.84 -18.31
C THR A 4 -4.12 -8.76 -17.80
N ALA A 5 -4.99 -9.22 -18.70
CA ALA A 5 -6.04 -10.19 -18.38
C ALA A 5 -5.44 -11.56 -17.98
N ASP A 6 -4.38 -11.98 -18.65
CA ASP A 6 -3.62 -13.18 -18.30
C ASP A 6 -2.99 -13.07 -16.91
N LEU A 7 -2.45 -11.91 -16.53
CA LEU A 7 -1.91 -11.67 -15.18
C LEU A 7 -3.00 -11.85 -14.12
N LEU A 8 -4.14 -11.18 -14.28
CA LEU A 8 -5.27 -11.27 -13.34
C LEU A 8 -5.80 -12.70 -13.17
N ALA A 9 -5.88 -13.46 -14.26
CA ALA A 9 -6.35 -14.84 -14.23
C ALA A 9 -5.33 -15.85 -13.67
N SER A 10 -4.06 -15.46 -13.54
CA SER A 10 -2.96 -16.39 -13.24
C SER A 10 -2.92 -16.89 -11.80
N ASP A 11 -3.29 -16.05 -10.83
CA ASP A 11 -3.33 -16.40 -9.41
C ASP A 11 -4.48 -15.67 -8.68
N PRO A 12 -5.74 -16.10 -8.91
CA PRO A 12 -6.91 -15.45 -8.33
C PRO A 12 -6.92 -15.46 -6.80
N GLU A 13 -6.36 -16.50 -6.17
CA GLU A 13 -6.38 -16.63 -4.70
C GLU A 13 -5.40 -15.67 -4.03
N THR A 14 -4.18 -15.54 -4.53
CA THR A 14 -3.24 -14.55 -4.00
C THR A 14 -3.71 -13.14 -4.34
N TYR A 15 -4.28 -12.93 -5.53
CA TYR A 15 -4.88 -11.64 -5.90
C TYR A 15 -5.99 -11.23 -4.92
N ARG A 16 -6.86 -12.17 -4.55
CA ARG A 16 -7.90 -11.96 -3.55
C ARG A 16 -7.31 -11.57 -2.19
N ARG A 17 -6.24 -12.22 -1.72
CA ARG A 17 -5.60 -11.85 -0.43
C ARG A 17 -4.86 -10.52 -0.49
N ALA A 18 -4.31 -10.15 -1.65
CA ALA A 18 -3.70 -8.86 -1.90
C ALA A 18 -4.72 -7.71 -1.93
N THR A 19 -5.96 -7.98 -2.33
CA THR A 19 -7.00 -6.94 -2.53
C THR A 19 -8.14 -7.00 -1.50
N GLN A 20 -8.17 -8.03 -0.66
CA GLN A 20 -9.18 -8.18 0.39
C GLN A 20 -8.48 -8.52 1.70
N SER A 21 -8.54 -7.61 2.65
CA SER A 21 -7.91 -7.77 3.96
C SER A 21 -8.86 -7.34 5.07
N PRO A 22 -8.66 -7.85 6.31
CA PRO A 22 -9.42 -7.39 7.47
C PRO A 22 -9.33 -5.87 7.67
N PHE A 23 -8.18 -5.26 7.31
CA PHE A 23 -7.99 -3.81 7.36
C PHE A 23 -8.96 -3.08 6.42
N LEU A 24 -9.14 -3.54 5.18
CA LEU A 24 -10.04 -2.93 4.21
C LEU A 24 -11.51 -3.02 4.67
N SER A 25 -11.93 -4.17 5.20
CA SER A 25 -13.28 -4.30 5.77
C SER A 25 -13.50 -3.42 7.01
N ALA A 26 -12.50 -3.30 7.90
CA ALA A 26 -12.59 -2.39 9.04
C ALA A 26 -12.58 -0.92 8.61
N ALA A 27 -11.86 -0.57 7.54
CA ALA A 27 -11.86 0.77 6.95
C ALA A 27 -13.27 1.14 6.45
N ALA A 28 -13.91 0.24 5.70
CA ALA A 28 -15.28 0.44 5.22
C ALA A 28 -16.30 0.54 6.38
N ALA A 29 -16.09 -0.20 7.46
CA ALA A 29 -16.96 -0.17 8.65
C ALA A 29 -16.67 0.98 9.63
N GLY A 30 -15.69 1.85 9.36
CA GLY A 30 -15.30 2.93 10.28
C GLY A 30 -14.65 2.46 11.58
N GLN A 31 -14.09 1.24 11.59
CA GLN A 31 -13.57 0.56 12.78
C GLN A 31 -12.05 0.63 12.92
N THR A 32 -11.35 1.21 11.95
CA THR A 32 -9.88 1.29 11.95
C THR A 32 -9.38 2.35 12.96
N PRO A 33 -8.61 1.97 13.99
CA PRO A 33 -8.09 2.93 14.96
C PRO A 33 -7.01 3.83 14.36
N LYS A 34 -6.95 5.10 14.79
CA LYS A 34 -5.92 6.07 14.35
C LYS A 34 -4.48 5.55 14.38
N PRO A 35 -4.00 4.83 15.43
CA PRO A 35 -2.61 4.33 15.42
C PRO A 35 -2.34 3.27 14.35
N VAL A 36 -3.36 2.46 14.01
CA VAL A 36 -3.24 1.45 12.95
C VAL A 36 -3.21 2.14 11.59
N LEU A 37 -4.15 3.06 11.35
CA LEU A 37 -4.20 3.86 10.13
C LEU A 37 -2.90 4.66 9.95
N GLY A 38 -2.44 5.33 11.01
CA GLY A 38 -1.22 6.12 11.00
C GLY A 38 0.02 5.31 10.67
N ARG A 39 0.18 4.12 11.26
CA ARG A 39 1.28 3.21 10.91
C ARG A 39 1.23 2.79 9.44
N TRP A 40 0.05 2.47 8.90
CA TRP A 40 -0.10 2.10 7.50
C TRP A 40 0.22 3.28 6.57
N LEU A 41 -0.36 4.46 6.80
CA LEU A 41 -0.06 5.69 6.04
C LEU A 41 1.42 6.06 6.07
N ALA A 42 2.10 5.85 7.21
CA ALA A 42 3.53 6.13 7.32
C ALA A 42 4.38 5.21 6.43
N ASN A 43 3.98 3.93 6.29
CA ASN A 43 4.63 3.00 5.35
C ASN A 43 4.30 3.34 3.91
N ASP A 44 3.05 3.71 3.63
CA ASP A 44 2.59 4.10 2.30
C ASP A 44 3.30 5.36 1.79
N ARG A 45 3.56 6.32 2.68
CA ARG A 45 4.39 7.48 2.38
C ARG A 45 5.82 7.11 1.97
N LEU A 46 6.43 6.12 2.65
CA LEU A 46 7.77 5.63 2.29
C LEU A 46 7.74 4.79 1.01
N TYR A 47 6.64 4.08 0.75
CA TYR A 47 6.41 3.36 -0.50
C TYR A 47 6.47 4.32 -1.70
N ILE A 48 5.87 5.51 -1.60
CA ILE A 48 5.97 6.56 -2.64
C ILE A 48 7.44 6.91 -2.97
N HIS A 49 8.36 6.85 -1.99
CA HIS A 49 9.78 7.13 -2.26
C HIS A 49 10.45 6.00 -3.06
N ALA A 50 10.06 4.75 -2.81
CA ALA A 50 10.49 3.61 -3.62
C ALA A 50 9.92 3.69 -5.04
N TYR A 51 8.63 4.04 -5.16
CA TYR A 51 7.94 4.27 -6.43
C TYR A 51 8.65 5.32 -7.29
N ILE A 52 8.95 6.50 -6.74
CA ILE A 52 9.64 7.59 -7.46
C ILE A 52 11.00 7.12 -7.98
N LYS A 53 11.76 6.38 -7.18
CA LYS A 53 13.06 5.81 -7.60
C LYS A 53 12.89 4.78 -8.71
N GLY A 54 11.87 3.93 -8.60
CA GLY A 54 11.52 2.93 -9.61
C GLY A 54 11.17 3.57 -10.95
N VAL A 55 10.28 4.57 -10.94
CA VAL A 55 9.92 5.34 -12.15
C VAL A 55 11.16 6.02 -12.75
N GLY A 56 12.04 6.61 -11.93
CA GLY A 56 13.28 7.22 -12.41
C GLY A 56 14.20 6.23 -13.14
N ARG A 57 14.30 4.99 -12.64
CA ARG A 57 15.05 3.91 -13.32
C ARG A 57 14.40 3.51 -14.64
N LEU A 58 13.08 3.36 -14.66
CA LEU A 58 12.35 2.99 -15.86
C LEU A 58 12.48 4.06 -16.94
N LEU A 59 12.32 5.34 -16.57
CA LEU A 59 12.56 6.48 -17.47
C LEU A 59 13.97 6.47 -18.04
N SER A 60 14.98 6.17 -17.22
CA SER A 60 16.37 6.09 -17.68
C SER A 60 16.63 4.92 -18.63
N ALA A 61 15.83 3.85 -18.56
CA ALA A 61 15.98 2.65 -19.37
C ALA A 61 15.21 2.72 -20.69
N LEU A 62 14.20 3.59 -20.79
CA LEU A 62 13.35 3.69 -21.96
C LEU A 62 14.09 4.22 -23.19
N ARG A 63 14.10 3.43 -24.26
CA ARG A 63 14.52 3.90 -25.58
C ARG A 63 13.40 4.65 -26.27
N LEU A 64 13.60 5.96 -26.41
CA LEU A 64 12.68 6.82 -27.14
C LEU A 64 13.01 6.86 -28.64
N PRO A 65 12.01 6.99 -29.51
CA PRO A 65 12.23 7.15 -30.95
C PRO A 65 13.12 8.36 -31.25
N SER A 66 14.09 8.19 -32.14
CA SER A 66 14.93 9.32 -32.62
C SER A 66 14.26 10.15 -33.72
N THR A 67 13.11 9.71 -34.22
CA THR A 67 12.38 10.34 -35.32
C THR A 67 10.93 10.61 -34.94
N THR A 68 10.37 11.69 -35.47
CA THR A 68 8.96 12.03 -35.25
C THR A 68 8.04 11.07 -35.97
N SER A 69 7.03 10.57 -35.27
CA SER A 69 5.90 9.82 -35.84
C SER A 69 4.62 10.67 -35.71
N PRO A 70 3.68 10.61 -36.68
CA PRO A 70 2.41 11.31 -36.58
C PRO A 70 1.51 10.80 -35.44
N ALA A 71 1.75 9.58 -34.95
CA ALA A 71 1.07 9.00 -33.78
C ALA A 71 2.08 8.60 -32.70
N PRO A 72 1.76 8.79 -31.41
CA PRO A 72 2.63 8.38 -30.30
C PRO A 72 2.93 6.88 -30.33
N THR A 73 4.20 6.52 -30.16
CA THR A 73 4.63 5.13 -29.98
C THR A 73 4.34 4.65 -28.56
N VAL A 74 4.46 3.33 -28.32
CA VAL A 74 4.29 2.76 -26.96
C VAL A 74 5.27 3.38 -25.96
N PRO A 75 6.58 3.53 -26.27
CA PRO A 75 7.49 4.29 -25.41
C PRO A 75 7.07 5.75 -25.15
N ASP A 76 6.53 6.46 -26.14
CA ASP A 76 6.08 7.85 -25.95
C ASP A 76 4.91 7.91 -24.95
N LYS A 77 3.93 7.01 -25.11
CA LYS A 77 2.77 6.89 -24.20
C LYS A 77 3.23 6.53 -22.79
N LEU A 78 4.16 5.58 -22.67
CA LEU A 78 4.68 5.15 -21.37
C LEU A 78 5.45 6.27 -20.67
N VAL A 79 6.27 7.06 -21.38
CA VAL A 79 6.92 8.23 -20.78
C VAL A 79 5.90 9.23 -20.26
N GLN A 80 4.87 9.53 -21.03
CA GLN A 80 3.81 10.44 -20.59
C GLN A 80 3.14 9.92 -19.32
N TRP A 81 2.73 8.65 -19.32
CA TRP A 81 2.11 8.01 -18.15
C TRP A 81 3.02 8.06 -16.92
N LEU A 82 4.33 7.81 -17.08
CA LEU A 82 5.30 7.85 -15.96
C LEU A 82 5.48 9.27 -15.40
N VAL A 83 5.43 10.29 -16.25
CA VAL A 83 5.47 11.69 -15.79
C VAL A 83 4.21 12.02 -15.00
N ASP A 84 3.04 11.63 -15.50
CA ASP A 84 1.77 11.85 -14.82
C ASP A 84 1.69 11.09 -13.49
N ALA A 85 2.22 9.86 -13.45
CA ALA A 85 2.39 9.06 -12.25
C ALA A 85 3.21 9.81 -11.17
N LEU A 86 4.37 10.39 -11.56
CA LEU A 86 5.19 11.18 -10.63
C LEU A 86 4.43 12.42 -10.11
N VAL A 87 3.66 13.09 -10.97
CA VAL A 87 2.83 14.22 -10.54
C VAL A 87 1.76 13.76 -9.54
N ASN A 88 1.10 12.65 -9.82
CA ASN A 88 0.04 12.08 -8.99
C ASN A 88 0.57 11.69 -7.61
N VAL A 89 1.63 10.88 -7.52
CA VAL A 89 2.17 10.43 -6.22
C VAL A 89 2.69 11.59 -5.35
N ARG A 90 3.14 12.70 -5.97
CA ARG A 90 3.54 13.91 -5.22
C ARG A 90 2.35 14.70 -4.68
N ARG A 91 1.25 14.78 -5.44
CA ARG A 91 -0.02 15.37 -4.97
C ARG A 91 -0.61 14.51 -3.86
N GLU A 92 -0.54 13.20 -4.05
CA GLU A 92 -1.00 12.20 -3.13
C GLU A 92 -0.24 12.29 -1.79
N GLU A 93 1.09 12.27 -1.78
CA GLU A 93 1.88 12.43 -0.55
C GLU A 93 1.45 13.68 0.25
N LYS A 94 1.19 14.79 -0.44
CA LYS A 94 0.67 16.01 0.19
C LYS A 94 -0.74 15.82 0.77
N PHE A 95 -1.64 15.23 0.00
CA PHE A 95 -3.00 14.90 0.44
C PHE A 95 -2.99 14.00 1.69
N PHE A 96 -2.14 12.97 1.72
CA PHE A 96 -1.95 12.09 2.87
C PHE A 96 -1.61 12.86 4.14
N VAL A 97 -0.54 13.67 4.07
CA VAL A 97 -0.02 14.40 5.24
C VAL A 97 -1.01 15.45 5.72
N ASP A 98 -1.65 16.17 4.80
CA ASP A 98 -2.62 17.21 5.16
C ASP A 98 -3.91 16.61 5.74
N THR A 99 -4.40 15.52 5.18
CA THR A 99 -5.55 14.78 5.73
C THR A 99 -5.23 14.19 7.09
N ALA A 100 -4.12 13.47 7.24
CA ALA A 100 -3.71 12.91 8.52
C ALA A 100 -3.62 13.99 9.61
N ARG A 101 -3.05 15.17 9.30
CA ARG A 101 -3.00 16.31 10.23
C ARG A 101 -4.40 16.79 10.63
N ARG A 102 -5.34 16.93 9.69
CA ARG A 102 -6.73 17.36 9.96
C ARG A 102 -7.45 16.41 10.92
N PHE A 103 -7.21 15.10 10.80
CA PHE A 103 -7.84 14.08 11.64
C PHE A 103 -7.01 13.72 12.89
N GLY A 104 -5.84 14.34 13.09
CA GLY A 104 -4.96 14.06 14.23
C GLY A 104 -4.40 12.64 14.22
N ILE A 105 -3.96 12.18 13.04
CA ILE A 105 -3.32 10.87 12.81
C ILE A 105 -1.81 11.10 12.64
N GLU A 106 -1.00 10.38 13.40
CA GLU A 106 0.46 10.40 13.29
C GLU A 106 0.91 9.49 12.14
N VAL A 107 1.73 10.02 11.22
CA VAL A 107 2.14 9.34 9.97
C VAL A 107 3.66 9.23 9.83
N ASP A 108 4.35 9.20 10.97
CA ASP A 108 5.79 8.97 11.04
C ASP A 108 6.07 7.62 11.71
N LEU A 109 6.99 6.86 11.12
CA LEU A 109 7.61 5.72 11.79
C LEU A 109 8.79 6.19 12.64
N PRO A 110 9.17 5.44 13.69
CA PRO A 110 10.40 5.70 14.41
C PRO A 110 11.60 5.77 13.45
N ALA A 111 12.34 6.87 13.52
CA ALA A 111 13.51 7.12 12.69
C ALA A 111 14.74 7.37 13.57
N GLY A 112 15.92 7.04 13.03
CA GLY A 112 17.20 7.37 13.66
C GLY A 112 17.48 8.88 13.66
N PRO A 113 18.60 9.31 14.28
CA PRO A 113 19.02 10.72 14.29
C PRO A 113 19.25 11.32 12.89
N ASP A 114 19.47 10.48 11.89
CA ASP A 114 19.65 10.82 10.48
C ASP A 114 18.31 10.93 9.71
N GLY A 115 17.18 10.72 10.39
CA GLY A 115 15.85 10.73 9.77
C GLY A 115 15.53 9.47 8.97
N VAL A 116 16.33 8.41 9.08
CA VAL A 116 16.11 7.15 8.35
C VAL A 116 15.35 6.16 9.23
N VAL A 117 14.29 5.58 8.66
CA VAL A 117 13.51 4.52 9.30
C VAL A 117 14.21 3.18 9.11
N ARG A 118 14.39 2.44 10.21
CA ARG A 118 15.02 1.11 10.18
C ARG A 118 14.12 0.10 9.49
N GLN A 119 14.73 -0.89 8.84
CA GLN A 119 13.99 -1.87 8.05
C GLN A 119 13.02 -2.71 8.92
N GLU A 120 13.40 -3.06 10.13
CA GLU A 120 12.57 -3.81 11.09
C GLU A 120 11.31 -3.06 11.56
N ASP A 121 11.30 -1.72 11.46
CA ASP A 121 10.15 -0.90 11.86
C ASP A 121 9.10 -0.77 10.74
N LYS A 122 9.48 -1.12 9.50
CA LYS A 122 8.65 -1.09 8.30
C LYS A 122 7.76 -2.34 8.19
N LEU A 123 6.62 -2.18 7.53
CA LEU A 123 5.80 -3.31 7.10
C LEU A 123 6.59 -4.18 6.13
N GLU A 124 6.32 -5.49 6.16
CA GLU A 124 6.98 -6.43 5.25
C GLU A 124 6.70 -6.10 3.79
N GLY A 125 5.45 -5.73 3.45
CA GLY A 125 5.10 -5.28 2.11
C GLY A 125 5.96 -4.11 1.62
N LEU A 126 6.18 -3.09 2.46
CA LEU A 126 7.04 -1.96 2.11
C LEU A 126 8.47 -2.40 1.79
N ARG A 127 9.06 -3.28 2.61
CA ARG A 127 10.41 -3.80 2.36
C ARG A 127 10.50 -4.56 1.04
N ARG A 128 9.45 -5.33 0.71
CA ARG A 128 9.35 -6.07 -0.56
C ARG A 128 9.28 -5.09 -1.74
N PHE A 129 8.45 -4.06 -1.65
CA PHE A 129 8.36 -3.03 -2.70
C PHE A 129 9.66 -2.23 -2.87
N GLU A 130 10.33 -1.87 -1.78
CA GLU A 130 11.67 -1.26 -1.86
C GLU A 130 12.64 -2.16 -2.64
N GLY A 131 12.61 -3.47 -2.38
CA GLY A 131 13.40 -4.47 -3.12
C GLY A 131 12.99 -4.58 -4.59
N LEU A 132 11.70 -4.62 -4.89
CA LEU A 132 11.17 -4.72 -6.26
C LEU A 132 11.55 -3.51 -7.11
N PHE A 133 11.27 -2.29 -6.63
CA PHE A 133 11.63 -1.07 -7.35
C PHE A 133 13.14 -0.85 -7.47
N ALA A 134 13.93 -1.36 -6.52
CA ALA A 134 15.39 -1.35 -6.60
C ALA A 134 15.97 -2.52 -7.41
N GLY A 135 15.17 -3.52 -7.76
CA GLY A 135 15.66 -4.81 -8.24
C GLY A 135 15.21 -5.21 -9.63
N PHE A 136 14.14 -4.60 -10.18
CA PHE A 136 13.68 -4.97 -11.51
C PHE A 136 14.74 -4.70 -12.57
N GLU A 137 14.81 -5.61 -13.53
CA GLU A 137 15.77 -5.58 -14.63
C GLU A 137 15.43 -4.44 -15.58
N THR A 138 16.46 -3.73 -16.02
CA THR A 138 16.36 -2.66 -17.02
C THR A 138 17.40 -2.90 -18.10
N GLY A 139 16.96 -2.94 -19.35
CA GLY A 139 17.85 -2.93 -20.51
C GLY A 139 18.04 -4.27 -21.23
N GLY A 140 18.26 -4.20 -22.55
CA GLY A 140 18.95 -5.24 -23.32
C GLY A 140 18.11 -6.38 -23.91
N GLY A 141 16.82 -6.47 -23.57
CA GLY A 141 15.87 -7.43 -24.12
C GLY A 141 14.73 -6.77 -24.92
N GLU A 142 13.92 -7.60 -25.58
CA GLU A 142 12.65 -7.16 -26.20
C GLU A 142 11.74 -6.58 -25.11
N LEU A 143 11.14 -5.41 -25.37
CA LEU A 143 10.39 -4.64 -24.37
C LEU A 143 11.14 -4.54 -23.01
N GLU A 144 12.32 -3.92 -23.02
CA GLU A 144 13.18 -3.75 -21.81
C GLU A 144 12.54 -2.96 -20.66
N TRP A 145 11.36 -2.37 -20.89
CA TRP A 145 10.54 -1.63 -19.93
C TRP A 145 9.44 -2.48 -19.28
N LEU A 146 9.21 -3.70 -19.77
CA LEU A 146 8.02 -4.50 -19.45
C LEU A 146 7.90 -4.79 -17.94
N GLU A 147 8.96 -5.27 -17.30
CA GLU A 147 8.94 -5.60 -15.88
C GLU A 147 8.64 -4.40 -14.99
N GLY A 148 9.22 -3.25 -15.31
CA GLY A 148 8.95 -1.99 -14.61
C GLY A 148 7.50 -1.54 -14.80
N ALA A 149 6.97 -1.60 -16.02
CA ALA A 149 5.58 -1.26 -16.30
C ALA A 149 4.60 -2.24 -15.64
N VAL A 150 4.89 -3.54 -15.64
CA VAL A 150 4.08 -4.56 -14.96
C VAL A 150 4.11 -4.38 -13.45
N LEU A 151 5.25 -4.04 -12.86
CA LEU A 151 5.37 -3.72 -11.43
C LEU A 151 4.44 -2.55 -11.05
N LEU A 152 4.47 -1.48 -11.84
CA LEU A 152 3.60 -0.31 -11.64
C LEU A 152 2.13 -0.71 -11.83
N TYR A 153 1.77 -1.32 -12.95
CA TYR A 153 0.40 -1.76 -13.24
C TYR A 153 -0.16 -2.66 -12.14
N ALA A 154 0.62 -3.66 -11.73
CA ALA A 154 0.18 -4.62 -10.72
C ALA A 154 -0.13 -3.94 -9.38
N THR A 155 0.72 -2.99 -8.98
CA THR A 155 0.52 -2.25 -7.74
C THR A 155 -0.72 -1.36 -7.83
N GLU A 156 -0.81 -0.52 -8.87
CA GLU A 156 -1.95 0.39 -9.04
C GLU A 156 -3.27 -0.37 -9.16
N LYS A 157 -3.26 -1.52 -9.86
CA LYS A 157 -4.43 -2.38 -10.03
C LYS A 157 -4.87 -3.04 -8.71
N CYS A 158 -3.92 -3.57 -7.92
CA CYS A 158 -4.24 -4.11 -6.60
C CYS A 158 -4.82 -3.03 -5.69
N TYR A 159 -4.23 -1.83 -5.70
CA TYR A 159 -4.68 -0.71 -4.89
C TYR A 159 -6.09 -0.25 -5.29
N LEU A 160 -6.35 -0.07 -6.59
CA LEU A 160 -7.66 0.29 -7.12
C LEU A 160 -8.74 -0.73 -6.73
N ASP A 161 -8.47 -2.03 -6.93
CA ASP A 161 -9.47 -3.06 -6.65
C ASP A 161 -9.70 -3.23 -5.14
N ALA A 162 -8.66 -3.07 -4.32
CA ALA A 162 -8.77 -3.07 -2.87
C ALA A 162 -9.70 -1.95 -2.36
N TRP A 163 -9.49 -0.72 -2.82
CA TRP A 163 -10.28 0.42 -2.38
C TRP A 163 -11.66 0.49 -3.03
N THR A 164 -11.80 -0.02 -4.26
CA THR A 164 -13.12 -0.22 -4.89
C THR A 164 -13.94 -1.23 -4.08
N GLY A 165 -13.36 -2.37 -3.71
CA GLY A 165 -14.03 -3.36 -2.86
C GLY A 165 -14.37 -2.83 -1.47
N ALA A 166 -13.53 -1.95 -0.89
CA ALA A 166 -13.85 -1.26 0.36
C ALA A 166 -15.00 -0.27 0.19
N ARG A 167 -15.05 0.48 -0.94
CA ARG A 167 -16.13 1.40 -1.27
C ARG A 167 -17.47 0.69 -1.43
N GLU A 168 -17.49 -0.48 -2.07
CA GLU A 168 -18.71 -1.29 -2.23
C GLU A 168 -19.29 -1.80 -0.90
N GLN A 169 -18.47 -1.90 0.14
CA GLN A 169 -18.89 -2.29 1.48
C GLN A 169 -19.47 -1.12 2.30
N LEU A 170 -19.36 0.13 1.83
CA LEU A 170 -19.93 1.29 2.50
C LEU A 170 -21.45 1.21 2.48
N LYS A 171 -22.08 1.23 3.66
CA LYS A 171 -23.54 1.30 3.77
C LYS A 171 -24.00 2.75 3.80
N GLU A 172 -24.99 3.09 2.99
CA GLU A 172 -25.59 4.44 2.93
C GLU A 172 -26.13 4.92 4.29
N GLU A 173 -26.50 4.00 5.18
CA GLU A 173 -27.12 4.29 6.48
C GLU A 173 -26.10 4.58 7.62
N GLU A 174 -24.80 4.32 7.43
CA GLU A 174 -23.80 4.37 8.53
C GLU A 174 -23.23 5.77 8.84
N GLY A 175 -23.96 6.82 8.46
CA GLY A 175 -23.72 8.21 8.87
C GLY A 175 -22.53 8.89 8.18
N ASP A 176 -22.25 10.14 8.58
CA ASP A 176 -21.26 11.03 7.96
C ASP A 176 -19.80 10.75 8.38
N GLY A 177 -19.50 9.58 8.95
CA GLY A 177 -18.15 9.18 9.38
C GLY A 177 -17.66 9.80 10.69
N LYS A 178 -18.41 10.72 11.33
CA LYS A 178 -17.93 11.40 12.56
C LYS A 178 -17.72 10.47 13.76
N GLY A 179 -18.40 9.33 13.79
CA GLY A 179 -18.29 8.32 14.85
C GLY A 179 -17.16 7.31 14.65
N ASP A 180 -16.42 7.40 13.56
CA ASP A 180 -15.44 6.38 13.18
C ASP A 180 -14.24 6.40 14.12
N ALA A 181 -13.60 5.25 14.26
CA ALA A 181 -12.40 5.09 15.08
C ALA A 181 -11.21 5.95 14.60
N ASP A 182 -11.21 6.39 13.34
CA ASP A 182 -10.26 7.34 12.76
C ASP A 182 -10.79 8.78 12.64
N GLY A 183 -12.04 9.02 13.05
CA GLY A 183 -12.74 10.30 12.92
C GLY A 183 -13.36 10.55 11.54
N GLY A 184 -13.38 9.56 10.66
CA GLY A 184 -13.99 9.58 9.34
C GLY A 184 -12.97 9.72 8.20
N ALA A 185 -11.67 9.64 8.50
CA ALA A 185 -10.61 9.89 7.52
C ALA A 185 -10.70 8.91 6.33
N LEU A 186 -10.85 7.61 6.62
CA LEU A 186 -10.95 6.59 5.58
C LEU A 186 -12.21 6.75 4.73
N ARG A 187 -13.39 6.77 5.35
CA ARG A 187 -14.67 6.77 4.63
C ARG A 187 -14.95 8.06 3.86
N ARG A 188 -14.46 9.21 4.36
CA ARG A 188 -14.79 10.52 3.78
C ARG A 188 -13.78 11.06 2.78
N GLU A 189 -12.50 10.71 2.95
CA GLU A 189 -11.43 11.35 2.18
C GLU A 189 -10.68 10.29 1.35
N PHE A 190 -10.18 9.24 2.00
CA PHE A 190 -9.26 8.29 1.38
C PHE A 190 -9.93 7.28 0.43
N ILE A 191 -10.98 6.58 0.89
CA ILE A 191 -11.70 5.59 0.07
C ILE A 191 -12.25 6.21 -1.22
N PRO A 192 -12.92 7.39 -1.19
CA PRO A 192 -13.40 8.04 -2.42
C PRO A 192 -12.29 8.42 -3.39
N ASN A 193 -11.12 8.84 -2.89
CA ASN A 193 -9.97 9.22 -3.72
C ASN A 193 -9.41 8.02 -4.50
N TRP A 194 -9.17 6.89 -3.82
CA TRP A 194 -8.52 5.71 -4.39
C TRP A 194 -9.46 4.74 -5.12
N SER A 195 -10.76 5.05 -5.15
CA SER A 195 -11.77 4.31 -5.93
C SER A 195 -12.47 5.21 -6.95
N SER A 196 -11.82 6.32 -7.31
CA SER A 196 -12.32 7.29 -8.28
C SER A 196 -12.26 6.76 -9.71
N GLU A 197 -13.11 7.27 -10.58
CA GLU A 197 -13.09 6.94 -12.01
C GLU A 197 -11.82 7.47 -12.67
N GLU A 198 -11.30 8.60 -12.20
CA GLU A 198 -10.03 9.17 -12.64
C GLU A 198 -8.87 8.21 -12.36
N PHE A 199 -8.82 7.61 -11.16
CA PHE A 199 -7.79 6.64 -10.83
C PHE A 199 -7.94 5.35 -11.65
N ARG A 200 -9.17 4.85 -11.84
CA ARG A 200 -9.43 3.70 -12.72
C ARG A 200 -8.92 3.94 -14.14
N ALA A 201 -9.25 5.09 -14.74
CA ALA A 201 -8.80 5.43 -16.09
C ALA A 201 -7.26 5.47 -16.19
N PHE A 202 -6.59 5.99 -15.15
CA PHE A 202 -5.13 6.01 -15.07
C PHE A 202 -4.52 4.59 -15.04
N VAL A 203 -5.12 3.66 -14.29
CA VAL A 203 -4.68 2.24 -14.26
C VAL A 203 -4.95 1.55 -15.59
N ASP A 204 -6.14 1.75 -16.16
CA ASP A 204 -6.54 1.14 -17.43
C ASP A 204 -5.65 1.63 -18.59
N GLU A 205 -5.23 2.89 -18.58
CA GLU A 205 -4.29 3.44 -19.56
C GLU A 205 -2.95 2.69 -19.56
N LEU A 206 -2.35 2.43 -18.39
CA LEU A 206 -1.11 1.66 -18.30
C LEU A 206 -1.30 0.22 -18.79
N GLY A 207 -2.42 -0.39 -18.42
CA GLY A 207 -2.77 -1.73 -18.89
C GLY A 207 -2.81 -1.79 -20.43
N GLY A 208 -3.47 -0.82 -21.06
CA GLY A 208 -3.53 -0.69 -22.51
C GLY A 208 -2.16 -0.48 -23.17
N ILE A 209 -1.28 0.33 -22.55
CA ILE A 209 0.10 0.55 -23.03
C ILE A 209 0.90 -0.77 -23.00
N ILE A 210 0.78 -1.56 -21.92
CA ILE A 210 1.45 -2.86 -21.79
C ILE A 210 0.94 -3.83 -22.85
N ASP A 211 -0.37 -3.96 -22.98
CA ASP A 211 -1.00 -4.88 -23.94
C ASP A 211 -0.65 -4.52 -25.39
N GLU A 212 -0.68 -3.23 -25.75
CA GLU A 212 -0.27 -2.75 -27.06
C GLU A 212 1.21 -3.05 -27.34
N GLY A 213 2.08 -2.88 -26.34
CA GLY A 213 3.51 -3.19 -26.46
C GLY A 213 3.76 -4.67 -26.76
N VAL A 214 3.12 -5.56 -26.01
CA VAL A 214 3.23 -7.02 -26.17
C VAL A 214 2.66 -7.47 -27.51
N GLU A 215 1.50 -6.93 -27.91
CA GLU A 215 0.90 -7.23 -29.21
C GLU A 215 1.85 -6.86 -30.37
N LYS A 216 2.50 -5.68 -30.29
CA LYS A 216 3.43 -5.19 -31.31
C LYS A 216 4.74 -5.98 -31.37
N ALA A 217 5.23 -6.49 -30.24
CA ALA A 217 6.42 -7.36 -30.20
C ALA A 217 6.18 -8.69 -30.95
N GLY A 218 4.93 -9.13 -31.01
CA GLY A 218 4.47 -10.23 -31.84
C GLY A 218 4.56 -11.61 -31.18
N LYS A 219 3.89 -12.59 -31.81
CA LYS A 219 3.64 -13.92 -31.22
C LYS A 219 4.90 -14.77 -30.96
N GLY A 220 6.02 -14.46 -31.62
CA GLY A 220 7.26 -15.22 -31.46
C GLY A 220 7.90 -15.10 -30.08
N VAL A 221 7.64 -13.99 -29.38
CA VAL A 221 8.20 -13.65 -28.05
C VAL A 221 7.15 -13.60 -26.95
N GLU A 222 5.85 -13.72 -27.29
CA GLU A 222 4.72 -13.60 -26.36
C GLU A 222 4.84 -14.50 -25.13
N GLY A 223 5.30 -15.75 -25.30
CA GLY A 223 5.49 -16.68 -24.19
C GLY A 223 6.56 -16.22 -23.19
N GLU A 224 7.68 -15.71 -23.68
CA GLU A 224 8.77 -15.19 -22.85
C GLU A 224 8.35 -13.92 -22.11
N LEU A 225 7.72 -12.98 -22.83
CA LEU A 225 7.20 -11.73 -22.25
C LEU A 225 6.16 -12.02 -21.16
N LYS A 226 5.28 -13.00 -21.40
CA LYS A 226 4.30 -13.44 -20.41
C LYS A 226 4.95 -14.05 -19.18
N GLU A 227 5.97 -14.89 -19.33
CA GLU A 227 6.68 -15.48 -18.20
C GLU A 227 7.37 -14.41 -17.33
N ARG A 228 8.06 -13.45 -17.98
CA ARG A 228 8.69 -12.30 -17.33
C ARG A 228 7.67 -11.47 -16.54
N ALA A 229 6.55 -11.12 -17.17
CA ALA A 229 5.48 -10.37 -16.53
C ALA A 229 4.83 -11.13 -15.35
N LEU A 230 4.57 -12.43 -15.51
CA LEU A 230 3.99 -13.27 -14.46
C LEU A 230 4.90 -13.40 -13.23
N LYS A 231 6.22 -13.38 -13.43
CA LYS A 231 7.18 -13.38 -12.32
C LYS A 231 7.02 -12.11 -11.48
N VAL A 232 6.99 -10.94 -12.13
CA VAL A 232 6.80 -9.65 -11.45
C VAL A 232 5.44 -9.60 -10.76
N TRP A 233 4.38 -9.98 -11.46
CA TRP A 233 3.01 -10.01 -10.95
C TRP A 233 2.91 -10.78 -9.61
N ARG A 234 3.42 -12.02 -9.57
CA ARG A 234 3.38 -12.84 -8.34
C ARG A 234 4.10 -12.18 -7.16
N GLU A 235 5.27 -11.57 -7.40
CA GLU A 235 6.01 -10.90 -6.33
C GLU A 235 5.26 -9.66 -5.81
N VAL A 236 4.58 -8.92 -6.70
CA VAL A 236 3.73 -7.78 -6.30
C VAL A 236 2.55 -8.25 -5.45
N LEU A 237 1.86 -9.33 -5.84
CA LEU A 237 0.75 -9.85 -5.05
C LEU A 237 1.16 -10.21 -3.62
N VAL A 238 2.35 -10.81 -3.46
CA VAL A 238 2.90 -11.12 -2.14
C VAL A 238 3.25 -9.83 -1.38
N ALA A 239 3.84 -8.84 -2.05
CA ALA A 239 4.14 -7.55 -1.44
C ALA A 239 2.88 -6.85 -0.92
N GLU A 240 1.81 -6.81 -1.73
CA GLU A 240 0.51 -6.23 -1.39
C GLU A 240 -0.17 -6.97 -0.23
N GLU A 241 -0.23 -8.30 -0.27
CA GLU A 241 -0.79 -9.12 0.81
C GLU A 241 -0.13 -8.78 2.17
N HIS A 242 1.18 -8.52 2.17
CA HIS A 242 1.95 -8.19 3.37
C HIS A 242 2.04 -6.68 3.66
N PHE A 243 1.41 -5.84 2.84
CA PHE A 243 1.35 -4.40 3.04
C PHE A 243 0.20 -4.00 3.97
N TRP A 244 -0.87 -4.77 4.00
CA TRP A 244 -2.01 -4.50 4.90
C TRP A 244 -1.64 -4.75 6.37
N PRO A 245 -1.93 -3.80 7.29
CA PRO A 245 -1.57 -3.96 8.68
C PRO A 245 -2.46 -5.02 9.36
N ALA A 246 -1.86 -5.81 10.25
CA ALA A 246 -2.61 -6.73 11.09
C ALA A 246 -3.51 -5.94 12.06
N LEU A 247 -4.82 -6.16 11.98
CA LEU A 247 -5.77 -5.72 12.99
C LEU A 247 -5.64 -6.65 14.20
N ARG A 248 -4.91 -6.22 15.23
CA ARG A 248 -5.02 -6.89 16.54
C ARG A 248 -6.42 -6.60 17.05
N VAL A 249 -7.30 -7.59 16.99
CA VAL A 249 -8.57 -7.56 17.71
C VAL A 249 -8.21 -7.34 19.17
N LEU A 250 -8.51 -6.15 19.69
CA LEU A 250 -8.60 -5.96 21.13
C LEU A 250 -9.80 -6.82 21.56
N GLN A 251 -9.57 -8.11 21.78
CA GLN A 251 -10.51 -8.89 22.57
C GLN A 251 -10.48 -8.22 23.94
N SER A 252 -11.52 -7.44 24.22
CA SER A 252 -11.83 -6.98 25.55
C SER A 252 -11.84 -8.21 26.43
N ARG A 253 -10.75 -8.46 27.16
CA ARG A 253 -10.75 -9.42 28.26
C ARG A 253 -11.91 -9.01 29.13
N GLY A 254 -12.94 -9.85 29.15
CA GLY A 254 -14.15 -9.62 29.92
C GLY A 254 -13.75 -9.29 31.36
N LYS A 255 -14.46 -8.34 31.95
CA LYS A 255 -14.45 -8.14 33.40
C LYS A 255 -15.00 -9.41 34.05
N GLU A 256 -14.19 -10.45 34.19
CA GLU A 256 -14.50 -11.54 35.10
C GLU A 256 -14.29 -11.02 36.52
N SER A 257 -15.40 -10.87 37.22
CA SER A 257 -15.50 -10.60 38.64
C SER A 257 -14.66 -11.61 39.43
N CYS A 258 -13.48 -11.19 39.90
CA CYS A 258 -12.68 -12.00 40.82
C CYS A 258 -13.22 -11.83 42.25
N THR A 259 -14.35 -12.49 42.53
CA THR A 259 -14.84 -12.72 43.89
C THR A 259 -14.36 -14.08 44.37
N ARG A 260 -13.46 -14.07 45.36
CA ARG A 260 -13.07 -15.18 46.27
C ARG A 260 -12.58 -16.49 45.61
N PHE A 261 -11.34 -16.89 45.90
CA PHE A 261 -11.07 -18.13 46.66
C PHE A 261 -9.62 -18.12 47.20
N HIS A 262 -9.50 -18.67 48.42
CA HIS A 262 -8.30 -18.75 49.24
C HIS A 262 -7.21 -19.66 48.65
N ALA A 263 -5.96 -19.31 48.99
CA ALA A 263 -4.81 -20.18 49.25
C ALA A 263 -4.69 -21.49 48.47
N VAL A 264 -3.71 -21.54 47.55
CA VAL A 264 -2.58 -22.48 47.49
C VAL A 264 -1.87 -22.22 46.16
N GLY A 265 -0.55 -21.99 46.23
CA GLY A 265 0.23 -21.40 45.15
C GLY A 265 0.46 -22.31 43.96
N TYR A 266 0.35 -21.73 42.75
CA TYR A 266 1.10 -22.10 41.55
C TYR A 266 1.40 -20.83 40.75
N ARG A 267 2.66 -20.63 40.41
CA ARG A 267 3.15 -19.50 39.57
C ARG A 267 2.77 -19.75 38.12
N CYS A 268 2.04 -18.82 37.50
CA CYS A 268 1.95 -18.73 36.04
C CYS A 268 3.06 -17.79 35.53
N LYS A 269 3.83 -18.23 34.53
CA LYS A 269 5.09 -17.61 34.06
C LYS A 269 4.92 -16.49 33.01
N GLU A 270 3.70 -16.00 32.78
CA GLU A 270 3.44 -14.98 31.75
C GLU A 270 2.59 -13.83 32.30
N CYS A 271 3.20 -12.98 33.14
CA CYS A 271 2.69 -11.65 33.48
C CYS A 271 3.85 -10.82 34.04
N VAL A 272 4.66 -10.19 33.17
CA VAL A 272 5.48 -9.04 33.58
C VAL A 272 4.65 -7.80 33.27
N PHE A 273 3.86 -7.38 34.27
CA PHE A 273 3.31 -6.04 34.32
C PHE A 273 4.43 -5.09 34.73
N VAL A 274 4.81 -4.16 33.85
CA VAL A 274 5.50 -2.94 34.28
C VAL A 274 4.42 -1.92 34.60
N VAL A 275 4.14 -1.77 35.89
CA VAL A 275 3.43 -0.62 36.45
C VAL A 275 4.41 0.04 37.41
N ASN A 276 4.73 1.31 37.17
CA ASN A 276 5.26 2.23 38.17
C ASN A 276 4.57 3.57 37.86
N GLU A 277 3.42 3.85 38.48
CA GLU A 277 3.27 4.54 39.77
C GLU A 277 3.90 5.94 39.79
N LEU A 278 3.02 6.92 39.54
CA LEU A 278 3.11 8.25 40.13
C LEU A 278 2.83 8.13 41.64
N SER A 279 3.80 8.51 42.47
CA SER A 279 3.58 8.78 43.89
C SER A 279 3.92 10.25 44.18
N PHE A 280 2.86 11.03 44.45
CA PHE A 280 2.93 12.26 45.23
C PHE A 280 2.95 11.88 46.71
N VAL A 281 4.00 12.21 47.47
CA VAL A 281 3.90 12.59 48.88
C VAL A 281 4.97 13.64 49.22
N THR A 282 4.48 14.68 49.88
CA THR A 282 5.08 15.86 50.51
C THR A 282 6.32 15.63 51.39
N ASN A 283 7.23 16.61 51.42
CA ASN A 283 7.88 17.02 52.67
C ASN A 283 8.22 18.52 52.70
N TYR A 284 7.95 19.11 53.86
CA TYR A 284 8.03 20.51 54.25
C TYR A 284 9.36 20.76 55.00
N GLN A 285 9.97 21.94 54.82
CA GLN A 285 10.88 22.67 55.73
C GLN A 285 12.24 22.06 56.19
N LYS A 286 13.35 22.75 55.85
CA LYS A 286 14.18 23.61 56.75
C LYS A 286 15.56 23.91 56.14
N SER A 287 15.81 25.18 55.83
CA SER A 287 16.98 26.02 56.22
C SER A 287 17.10 27.19 55.26
#